data_AF-A0A9W6QAF6-F1
#
_entry.id   AF-A0A9W6QAF6-F1
#
_cell.length_a   1.000
_cell.length_b   1.000
_cell.length_c   1.000
_cell.angle_alpha   90.00
_cell.angle_beta   90.00
_cell.angle_gamma   90.00
#
_symmetry.space_group_name_H-M   'P 1'
#
loop_
_entity.id
_entity.type
_entity.pdbx_description
1 polymer ?
#
loop_
_entity_poly.entity_id
_entity_poly.type
_entity_poly.pdbx_seq_one_letter_code
_entity_poly.pdbx_strand_id
1 'polypeptide(L)'
;MRRCRLLASVLAMVITSKRDTSDSYAHGTQADTMSLPSEMLRAFLPPRTVCTDRAISTAVLEPAYRLGGDAFDHALADGVLHAAVLDAMGHDLASGLTASLALGACRNARRNGADLPDLVDTIDRALHDWFPDRFATGVFLRLDIATGTLHWANCGHPHPLLIRSGEVVAGALDGPGELPLGLSHYTGAPRTVRTFSLKPGDRLLIYTDGVVDAKGANHEFFGLARFTDFVIRAAGAGETAPETLRRLMHAILEHQDEGLTDDATIMMIEWQPLSPPLLDDTRPHLPRW
;
A
#
# COMPACT_ATOMS: atom_id res chain seq x y z
N MET A 1 13.79 -12.94 -27.50
CA MET A 1 13.45 -12.71 -26.07
C MET A 1 14.63 -12.25 -25.22
N ARG A 2 15.81 -12.89 -25.24
CA ARG A 2 16.97 -12.51 -24.39
C ARG A 2 17.45 -11.05 -24.54
N ARG A 3 17.49 -10.52 -25.78
CA ARG A 3 17.87 -9.11 -26.06
C ARG A 3 16.87 -8.09 -25.49
N CYS A 4 15.57 -8.38 -25.58
CA CYS A 4 14.53 -7.53 -25.00
C CYS A 4 14.62 -7.49 -23.47
N ARG A 5 14.96 -8.61 -22.81
CA ARG A 5 15.16 -8.66 -21.36
C ARG A 5 16.37 -7.83 -20.93
N LEU A 6 17.50 -7.96 -21.62
CA LEU A 6 18.68 -7.14 -21.34
C LEU A 6 18.38 -5.64 -21.49
N LEU A 7 17.65 -5.25 -22.54
CA LEU A 7 17.21 -3.87 -22.72
C LEU A 7 16.29 -3.41 -21.58
N ALA A 8 15.31 -4.22 -21.18
CA ALA A 8 14.42 -3.90 -20.08
C ALA A 8 15.17 -3.78 -18.74
N SER A 9 16.12 -4.67 -18.45
CA SER A 9 16.95 -4.61 -17.24
C SER A 9 17.87 -3.39 -17.23
N VAL A 10 18.51 -3.06 -18.37
CA VAL A 10 19.35 -1.86 -18.47
C VAL A 10 18.50 -0.60 -18.32
N LEU A 11 17.34 -0.55 -18.97
CA LEU A 11 16.41 0.57 -18.84
C LEU A 11 15.93 0.72 -17.39
N ALA A 12 15.55 -0.37 -16.72
CA ALA A 12 15.17 -0.36 -15.32
C ALA A 12 16.32 0.17 -14.45
N MET A 13 17.55 -0.31 -14.65
CA MET A 13 18.73 0.15 -13.91
C MET A 13 19.01 1.65 -14.13
N VAL A 14 18.86 2.15 -15.37
CA VAL A 14 19.00 3.57 -15.69
C VAL A 14 17.90 4.39 -15.00
N ILE A 15 16.64 3.96 -15.07
CA ILE A 15 15.52 4.65 -14.44
C ILE A 15 15.71 4.69 -12.92
N THR A 16 15.99 3.54 -12.28
CA THR A 16 16.21 3.47 -10.84
C THR A 16 17.41 4.31 -10.41
N SER A 17 18.51 4.30 -11.16
CA SER A 17 19.69 5.13 -10.85
C SER A 17 19.45 6.62 -11.03
N LYS A 18 18.67 7.02 -12.04
CA LYS A 18 18.38 8.43 -12.33
C LYS A 18 17.30 9.02 -11.42
N ARG A 19 16.39 8.19 -10.91
CA ARG A 19 15.26 8.62 -10.07
C ARG A 19 15.69 9.46 -8.86
N ASP A 20 16.81 9.10 -8.23
CA ASP A 20 17.31 9.76 -7.02
C ASP A 20 18.35 10.86 -7.32
N THR A 21 18.76 11.01 -8.58
CA THR A 21 19.90 11.87 -8.98
C THR A 21 19.54 12.89 -10.07
N SER A 22 18.29 12.90 -10.53
CA SER A 22 17.83 13.73 -11.64
C SER A 22 16.38 14.15 -11.47
N ASP A 23 16.17 15.46 -11.42
CA ASP A 23 14.83 16.06 -11.33
C ASP A 23 14.01 15.89 -12.61
N SER A 24 14.61 15.42 -13.70
CA SER A 24 13.89 15.14 -14.96
C SER A 24 12.76 14.14 -14.76
N TYR A 25 12.91 13.19 -13.82
CA TYR A 25 11.83 12.27 -13.48
C TYR A 25 10.72 12.95 -12.68
N ALA A 26 11.08 13.81 -11.72
CA ALA A 26 10.11 14.59 -10.94
C ALA A 26 9.29 15.50 -11.88
N HIS A 27 9.95 16.29 -12.73
CA HIS A 27 9.30 17.16 -13.71
C HIS A 27 8.43 16.42 -14.72
N GLY A 28 8.81 15.21 -15.14
CA GLY A 28 8.04 14.42 -16.10
C GLY A 28 6.84 13.68 -15.50
N THR A 29 6.79 13.52 -14.17
CA THR A 29 5.73 12.77 -13.47
C THR A 29 4.80 13.65 -12.65
N GLN A 30 4.99 14.97 -12.71
CA GLN A 30 4.31 15.94 -11.87
C GLN A 30 3.51 16.91 -12.72
N ALA A 31 2.19 16.97 -12.48
CA ALA A 31 1.31 17.92 -13.15
C ALA A 31 1.31 19.30 -12.47
N ASP A 32 1.60 19.37 -11.17
CA ASP A 32 1.51 20.58 -10.33
C ASP A 32 2.62 20.69 -9.28
N THR A 33 2.95 21.90 -8.83
CA THR A 33 3.93 22.15 -7.75
C THR A 33 3.52 21.48 -6.44
N MET A 34 4.35 20.54 -5.94
CA MET A 34 4.16 19.88 -4.64
C MET A 34 4.47 20.84 -3.50
N SER A 35 3.77 20.68 -2.37
CA SER A 35 4.17 21.35 -1.13
C SER A 35 5.35 20.62 -0.48
N LEU A 36 6.01 21.27 0.49
CA LEU A 36 7.11 20.68 1.24
C LEU A 36 6.71 19.38 1.98
N PRO A 37 5.59 19.31 2.74
CA PRO A 37 5.19 18.05 3.39
C PRO A 37 4.98 16.89 2.40
N SER A 38 4.37 17.17 1.24
CA SER A 38 4.19 16.15 0.19
C SER A 38 5.52 15.69 -0.41
N GLU A 39 6.46 16.61 -0.63
CA GLU A 39 7.81 16.26 -1.10
C GLU A 39 8.54 15.38 -0.08
N MET A 40 8.49 15.76 1.21
CA MET A 40 9.10 15.01 2.29
C MET A 40 8.55 13.59 2.34
N LEU A 41 7.23 13.45 2.36
CA LEU A 41 6.58 12.13 2.43
C LEU A 41 6.86 11.30 1.18
N ARG A 42 6.78 11.89 -0.01
CA ARG A 42 7.08 11.23 -1.29
C ARG A 42 8.51 10.69 -1.33
N ALA A 43 9.48 11.39 -0.75
CA ALA A 43 10.85 10.92 -0.65
C ALA A 43 10.99 9.66 0.23
N PHE A 44 10.04 9.39 1.13
CA PHE A 44 10.00 8.19 1.97
C PHE A 44 9.21 7.02 1.37
N LEU A 45 8.38 7.26 0.34
CA LEU A 45 7.56 6.22 -0.28
C LEU A 45 8.41 5.26 -1.14
N PRO A 46 8.11 3.95 -1.11
CA PRO A 46 8.81 2.98 -1.95
C PRO A 46 8.41 3.13 -3.44
N PRO A 47 9.00 2.33 -4.34
CA PRO A 47 8.43 2.13 -5.68
C PRO A 47 6.94 1.78 -5.62
N ARG A 48 6.17 2.15 -6.65
CA ARG A 48 4.72 1.85 -6.68
C ARG A 48 4.41 0.37 -6.80
N THR A 49 5.35 -0.47 -7.22
CA THR A 49 5.09 -1.90 -7.46
C THR A 49 6.30 -2.74 -7.10
N VAL A 50 6.06 -3.77 -6.29
CA VAL A 50 6.98 -4.87 -6.01
C VAL A 50 6.33 -6.14 -6.54
N CYS A 51 7.12 -6.98 -7.19
CA CYS A 51 6.61 -8.14 -7.90
C CYS A 51 7.58 -9.31 -7.82
N THR A 52 7.01 -10.51 -7.69
CA THR A 52 7.68 -11.81 -7.80
C THR A 52 6.91 -12.70 -8.78
N ASP A 53 7.36 -13.94 -8.96
CA ASP A 53 6.61 -14.99 -9.67
C ASP A 53 5.30 -15.38 -8.95
N ARG A 54 5.20 -15.11 -7.65
CA ARG A 54 4.11 -15.56 -6.77
C ARG A 54 3.26 -14.47 -6.17
N ALA A 55 3.69 -13.22 -6.22
CA ALA A 55 2.96 -12.12 -5.60
C ALA A 55 3.24 -10.79 -6.31
N ILE A 56 2.20 -9.99 -6.48
CA ILE A 56 2.29 -8.60 -6.93
C ILE A 56 1.77 -7.73 -5.78
N SER A 57 2.49 -6.70 -5.40
CA SER A 57 2.01 -5.62 -4.54
C SER A 57 2.17 -4.32 -5.29
N THR A 58 1.08 -3.60 -5.51
CA THR A 58 1.07 -2.31 -6.19
C THR A 58 0.27 -1.31 -5.39
N ALA A 59 0.72 -0.07 -5.35
CA ALA A 59 0.06 0.99 -4.62
C ALA A 59 0.12 2.32 -5.38
N VAL A 60 -0.94 3.10 -5.22
CA VAL A 60 -1.08 4.46 -5.72
C VAL A 60 -1.52 5.32 -4.57
N LEU A 61 -0.91 6.49 -4.44
CA LEU A 61 -1.27 7.54 -3.51
C LEU A 61 -1.43 8.82 -4.33
N GLU A 62 -2.56 9.47 -4.14
CA GLU A 62 -2.88 10.77 -4.72
C GLU A 62 -3.25 11.72 -3.58
N PRO A 63 -2.47 12.79 -3.34
CA PRO A 63 -2.66 13.64 -2.18
C PRO A 63 -3.79 14.67 -2.36
N ALA A 64 -4.54 14.97 -1.30
CA ALA A 64 -5.47 16.10 -1.26
C ALA A 64 -4.71 17.41 -1.02
N TYR A 65 -5.14 18.49 -1.69
CA TYR A 65 -4.72 19.88 -1.42
C TYR A 65 -3.21 20.11 -1.19
N ARG A 66 -2.37 19.38 -1.94
CA ARG A 66 -0.89 19.42 -1.87
C ARG A 66 -0.30 18.99 -0.52
N LEU A 67 -1.02 18.46 0.46
CA LEU A 67 -0.50 18.12 1.80
C LEU A 67 -1.06 16.77 2.25
N GLY A 68 -0.23 15.73 2.26
CA GLY A 68 -0.69 14.38 2.59
C GLY A 68 -0.23 13.82 3.94
N GLY A 69 -1.14 13.13 4.63
CA GLY A 69 -0.92 12.29 5.81
C GLY A 69 -0.88 10.79 5.49
N ASP A 70 -1.32 10.40 4.29
CA ASP A 70 -1.31 9.02 3.83
C ASP A 70 0.10 8.51 3.50
N ALA A 71 0.36 7.24 3.81
CA ALA A 71 1.60 6.60 3.39
C ALA A 71 1.42 5.10 3.15
N PHE A 72 2.32 4.54 2.36
CA PHE A 72 2.38 3.10 2.19
C PHE A 72 3.83 2.60 2.19
N ASP A 73 4.00 1.33 2.54
CA ASP A 73 5.26 0.62 2.35
C ASP A 73 5.00 -0.79 1.84
N HIS A 74 5.95 -1.31 1.06
CA HIS A 74 6.01 -2.74 0.80
C HIS A 74 7.44 -3.19 0.57
N ALA A 75 7.75 -4.40 1.04
CA ALA A 75 9.08 -4.96 0.90
C ALA A 75 9.01 -6.48 0.87
N LEU A 76 9.83 -7.09 0.02
CA LEU A 76 10.05 -8.53 0.05
C LEU A 76 11.30 -8.83 0.89
N ALA A 77 11.16 -9.70 1.87
CA ALA A 77 12.28 -10.20 2.68
C ALA A 77 12.05 -11.69 2.98
N ASP A 78 13.03 -12.53 2.64
CA ASP A 78 13.05 -13.97 2.98
C ASP A 78 11.77 -14.74 2.59
N GLY A 79 11.21 -14.45 1.41
CA GLY A 79 9.97 -15.09 0.93
C GLY A 79 8.69 -14.55 1.57
N VAL A 80 8.77 -13.51 2.39
CA VAL A 80 7.63 -12.82 3.00
C VAL A 80 7.47 -11.45 2.35
N LEU A 81 6.28 -11.18 1.83
CA LEU A 81 5.86 -9.85 1.42
C LEU A 81 5.33 -9.11 2.65
N HIS A 82 6.05 -8.08 3.07
CA HIS A 82 5.57 -7.10 4.03
C HIS A 82 4.88 -5.97 3.30
N ALA A 83 3.75 -5.50 3.82
CA ALA A 83 3.14 -4.26 3.34
C ALA A 83 2.42 -3.51 4.46
N ALA A 84 2.26 -2.21 4.24
CA ALA A 84 1.55 -1.31 5.13
C ALA A 84 0.85 -0.22 4.33
N VAL A 85 -0.34 0.18 4.79
CA VAL A 85 -1.01 1.44 4.44
C VAL A 85 -1.32 2.15 5.75
N LEU A 86 -1.07 3.45 5.77
CA LEU A 86 -1.18 4.32 6.93
C LEU A 86 -1.87 5.60 6.52
N ASP A 87 -2.62 6.17 7.45
CA ASP A 87 -3.25 7.48 7.33
C ASP A 87 -3.01 8.21 8.65
N ALA A 88 -2.20 9.27 8.61
CA ALA A 88 -1.87 10.08 9.77
C ALA A 88 -2.87 11.21 9.96
N MET A 89 -3.32 11.40 11.21
CA MET A 89 -4.29 12.43 11.55
C MET A 89 -3.80 13.84 11.17
N GLY A 90 -4.65 14.54 10.41
CA GLY A 90 -4.44 15.91 9.97
C GLY A 90 -3.80 15.99 8.58
N HIS A 91 -3.75 17.22 8.05
CA HIS A 91 -3.28 17.49 6.68
C HIS A 91 -2.21 18.60 6.71
N ASP A 92 -1.26 18.50 7.63
CA ASP A 92 -0.22 19.49 7.88
C ASP A 92 1.19 18.88 7.81
N LEU A 93 2.23 19.68 8.07
CA LEU A 93 3.59 19.15 8.12
C LEU A 93 3.76 18.07 9.19
N ALA A 94 3.01 18.15 10.29
CA ALA A 94 3.10 17.19 11.38
C ALA A 94 2.48 15.84 10.98
N SER A 95 1.41 15.78 10.17
CA SER A 95 0.87 14.51 9.66
C SER A 95 1.87 13.80 8.74
N GLY A 96 2.51 14.52 7.81
CA GLY A 96 3.58 13.96 6.98
C GLY A 96 4.78 13.43 7.79
N LEU A 97 5.16 14.13 8.86
CA LEU A 97 6.21 13.65 9.80
C LEU A 97 5.76 12.45 10.62
N THR A 98 4.49 12.41 11.04
CA THR A 98 3.86 11.29 11.77
C THR A 98 3.89 10.03 10.92
N ALA A 99 3.44 10.11 9.66
CA ALA A 99 3.49 9.03 8.70
C ALA A 99 4.94 8.56 8.42
N SER A 100 5.87 9.51 8.26
CA SER A 100 7.29 9.22 8.06
C SER A 100 7.92 8.50 9.25
N LEU A 101 7.59 8.91 10.49
CA LEU A 101 8.04 8.22 11.70
C LEU A 101 7.47 6.81 11.77
N ALA A 102 6.17 6.64 11.51
CA ALA A 102 5.53 5.34 11.52
C ALA A 102 6.15 4.38 10.48
N LEU A 103 6.42 4.86 9.27
CA LEU A 103 7.15 4.11 8.25
C LEU A 103 8.59 3.77 8.67
N GLY A 104 9.30 4.73 9.27
CA GLY A 104 10.65 4.54 9.80
C GLY A 104 10.70 3.45 10.87
N ALA A 105 9.78 3.52 11.84
CA ALA A 105 9.63 2.53 12.92
C ALA A 105 9.26 1.15 12.37
N CYS A 106 8.30 1.08 11.43
CA CYS A 106 7.91 -0.14 10.73
C CYS A 106 9.12 -0.83 10.06
N ARG A 107 9.89 -0.05 9.28
CA ARG A 107 11.09 -0.54 8.58
C ARG A 107 12.19 -0.96 9.56
N ASN A 108 12.39 -0.21 10.64
CA ASN A 108 13.36 -0.53 11.68
C ASN A 108 13.02 -1.88 12.35
N ALA A 109 11.79 -2.03 12.84
CA ALA A 109 11.33 -3.25 13.50
C ALA A 109 11.47 -4.47 12.57
N ARG A 110 10.99 -4.33 11.32
CA ARG A 110 11.12 -5.39 10.31
C ARG A 110 12.58 -5.79 10.06
N ARG A 111 13.48 -4.83 9.89
CA ARG A 111 14.92 -5.09 9.63
C ARG A 111 15.63 -5.71 10.83
N ASN A 112 15.10 -5.50 12.04
CA ASN A 112 15.57 -6.14 13.26
C ASN A 112 14.90 -7.51 13.54
N GLY A 113 14.09 -8.02 12.60
CA GLY A 113 13.48 -9.34 12.70
C GLY A 113 12.24 -9.41 13.60
N ALA A 114 11.65 -8.27 13.95
CA ALA A 114 10.39 -8.24 14.72
C ALA A 114 9.28 -8.98 13.98
N ASP A 115 8.43 -9.68 14.73
CA ASP A 115 7.20 -10.22 14.19
C ASP A 115 6.12 -9.12 14.07
N LEU A 116 4.90 -9.49 13.63
CA LEU A 116 3.90 -8.47 13.33
C LEU A 116 3.38 -7.74 14.59
N PRO A 117 3.07 -8.41 15.72
CA PRO A 117 2.73 -7.72 16.97
C PRO A 117 3.84 -6.75 17.43
N ASP A 118 5.09 -7.22 17.51
CA ASP A 118 6.21 -6.40 17.97
C ASP A 118 6.49 -5.21 17.05
N LEU A 119 6.27 -5.38 15.74
CA LEU A 119 6.37 -4.32 14.76
C LEU A 119 5.33 -3.23 15.03
N VAL A 120 4.07 -3.59 15.21
CA VAL A 120 3.00 -2.63 15.48
C VAL A 120 3.23 -1.91 16.81
N ASP A 121 3.64 -2.64 17.86
CA ASP A 121 3.95 -2.06 19.17
C ASP A 121 5.16 -1.13 19.13
N THR A 122 6.13 -1.39 18.25
CA THR A 122 7.27 -0.48 18.02
C THR A 122 6.82 0.83 17.38
N ILE A 123 5.88 0.76 16.42
CA ILE A 123 5.31 1.96 15.79
C ILE A 123 4.47 2.75 16.80
N ASP A 124 3.62 2.06 17.56
CA ASP A 124 2.74 2.69 18.54
C ASP A 124 3.53 3.45 19.61
N ARG A 125 4.60 2.83 20.15
CA ARG A 125 5.52 3.48 21.09
C ARG A 125 6.26 4.65 20.47
N ALA A 126 6.76 4.51 19.25
CA ALA A 126 7.46 5.60 18.56
C ALA A 126 6.55 6.83 18.39
N LEU A 127 5.29 6.63 18.00
CA LEU A 127 4.31 7.70 17.90
C LEU A 127 4.01 8.33 19.26
N HIS A 128 3.79 7.51 20.29
CA HIS A 128 3.55 8.00 21.65
C HIS A 128 4.70 8.87 22.17
N ASP A 129 5.95 8.43 21.97
CA ASP A 129 7.13 9.10 22.52
C ASP A 129 7.45 10.43 21.81
N TRP A 130 7.27 10.48 20.49
CA TRP A 130 7.70 11.63 19.67
C TRP A 130 6.55 12.55 19.22
N PHE A 131 5.33 12.04 19.13
CA PHE A 131 4.14 12.80 18.74
C PHE A 131 2.92 12.42 19.61
N PRO A 132 2.95 12.70 20.93
CA PRO A 132 1.92 12.25 21.88
C PRO A 132 0.50 12.75 21.59
N ASP A 133 0.38 13.88 20.88
CA ASP A 133 -0.91 14.48 20.48
C ASP A 133 -1.32 14.12 19.04
N ARG A 134 -0.70 13.08 18.46
CA ARG A 134 -1.01 12.58 17.12
C ARG A 134 -1.22 11.07 17.14
N PHE A 135 -1.95 10.61 16.16
CA PHE A 135 -2.18 9.20 15.92
C PHE A 135 -2.24 8.94 14.42
N ALA A 136 -2.09 7.68 14.05
CA ALA A 136 -2.26 7.24 12.68
C ALA A 136 -3.11 5.98 12.65
N THR A 137 -4.01 5.87 11.69
CA THR A 137 -4.67 4.61 11.39
C THR A 137 -3.79 3.82 10.41
N GLY A 138 -3.95 2.50 10.35
CA GLY A 138 -3.27 1.73 9.33
C GLY A 138 -3.50 0.23 9.38
N VAL A 139 -3.15 -0.43 8.28
CA VAL A 139 -3.11 -1.89 8.16
C VAL A 139 -1.69 -2.32 7.89
N PHE A 140 -1.22 -3.31 8.64
CA PHE A 140 0.09 -3.93 8.48
C PHE A 140 -0.07 -5.41 8.19
N LEU A 141 0.76 -5.94 7.30
CA LEU A 141 0.63 -7.32 6.89
C LEU A 141 1.95 -7.98 6.50
N ARG A 142 1.96 -9.30 6.67
CA ARG A 142 3.02 -10.24 6.30
C ARG A 142 2.38 -11.40 5.54
N LEU A 143 2.69 -11.53 4.27
CA LEU A 143 2.25 -12.63 3.44
C LEU A 143 3.42 -13.55 3.15
N ASP A 144 3.36 -14.78 3.66
CA ASP A 144 4.24 -15.85 3.19
C ASP A 144 3.83 -16.21 1.75
N ILE A 145 4.68 -15.85 0.77
CA ILE A 145 4.32 -16.00 -0.64
C ILE A 145 4.36 -17.47 -1.10
N ALA A 146 4.97 -18.37 -0.32
CA ALA A 146 5.02 -19.78 -0.65
C ALA A 146 3.75 -20.51 -0.24
N THR A 147 3.17 -20.16 0.90
CA THR A 147 2.01 -20.82 1.49
C THR A 147 0.70 -20.07 1.30
N GLY A 148 0.76 -18.75 1.07
CA GLY A 148 -0.43 -17.89 1.05
C GLY A 148 -0.94 -17.53 2.44
N THR A 149 -0.18 -17.84 3.50
CA THR A 149 -0.52 -17.44 4.86
C THR A 149 -0.30 -15.95 5.05
N LEU A 150 -1.40 -15.23 5.25
CA LEU A 150 -1.45 -13.80 5.53
C LEU A 150 -1.62 -13.58 7.03
N HIS A 151 -0.64 -12.94 7.65
CA HIS A 151 -0.80 -12.31 8.97
C HIS A 151 -1.07 -10.83 8.77
N TRP A 152 -2.05 -10.27 9.48
CA TRP A 152 -2.38 -8.86 9.39
C TRP A 152 -2.86 -8.29 10.72
N ALA A 153 -2.66 -6.99 10.90
CA ALA A 153 -3.16 -6.19 12.01
C ALA A 153 -3.80 -4.92 11.44
N ASN A 154 -4.95 -4.55 11.98
CA ASN A 154 -5.64 -3.30 11.63
C ASN A 154 -5.70 -2.43 12.88
N CYS A 155 -5.11 -1.24 12.78
CA CYS A 155 -4.97 -0.26 13.85
C CYS A 155 -5.92 0.92 13.58
N GLY A 156 -7.23 0.68 13.68
CA GLY A 156 -8.26 1.72 13.53
C GLY A 156 -8.52 2.18 12.09
N HIS A 157 -8.15 1.38 11.09
CA HIS A 157 -8.26 1.68 9.66
C HIS A 157 -9.48 0.99 9.02
N PRO A 158 -9.94 1.42 7.82
CA PRO A 158 -10.86 0.63 7.02
C PRO A 158 -10.39 -0.82 6.83
N HIS A 159 -11.32 -1.77 6.92
CA HIS A 159 -11.00 -3.19 6.77
C HIS A 159 -10.55 -3.51 5.34
N PRO A 160 -9.47 -4.30 5.16
CA PRO A 160 -9.08 -4.74 3.84
C PRO A 160 -10.17 -5.58 3.18
N LEU A 161 -10.32 -5.45 1.86
CA LEU A 161 -11.28 -6.24 1.09
C LEU A 161 -10.57 -7.40 0.42
N LEU A 162 -11.20 -8.56 0.43
CA LEU A 162 -10.75 -9.72 -0.34
C LEU A 162 -11.65 -9.89 -1.55
N ILE A 163 -11.07 -9.86 -2.75
CA ILE A 163 -11.74 -10.23 -4.00
C ILE A 163 -11.26 -11.61 -4.41
N ARG A 164 -12.21 -12.51 -4.64
CA ARG A 164 -11.98 -13.89 -5.08
C ARG A 164 -12.96 -14.24 -6.18
N SER A 165 -12.44 -14.74 -7.29
CA SER A 165 -13.27 -15.23 -8.41
C SER A 165 -14.32 -14.22 -8.89
N GLY A 166 -13.97 -12.92 -8.89
CA GLY A 166 -14.86 -11.84 -9.34
C GLY A 166 -15.86 -11.35 -8.30
N GLU A 167 -15.76 -11.76 -7.04
CA GLU A 167 -16.69 -11.38 -5.98
C GLU A 167 -15.94 -10.90 -4.73
N VAL A 168 -16.53 -9.98 -3.98
CA VAL A 168 -16.04 -9.59 -2.66
C VAL A 168 -16.39 -10.68 -1.66
N VAL A 169 -15.39 -11.22 -0.98
CA VAL A 169 -15.58 -12.22 0.09
C VAL A 169 -15.89 -11.47 1.38
N ALA A 170 -17.18 -11.22 1.62
CA ALA A 170 -17.66 -10.54 2.82
C ALA A 170 -17.14 -11.20 4.10
N GLY A 171 -16.64 -10.39 5.04
CA GLY A 171 -16.16 -10.88 6.33
C GLY A 171 -14.79 -11.56 6.33
N ALA A 172 -14.13 -11.69 5.17
CA ALA A 172 -12.89 -12.46 5.08
C ALA A 172 -11.74 -11.85 5.92
N LEU A 173 -11.68 -10.51 5.99
CA LEU A 173 -10.63 -9.76 6.67
C LEU A 173 -11.25 -8.74 7.64
N ASP A 174 -12.25 -9.23 8.37
CA ASP A 174 -12.93 -8.47 9.42
C ASP A 174 -12.37 -8.79 10.80
N GLY A 175 -12.71 -7.94 11.77
CA GLY A 175 -12.37 -8.13 13.17
C GLY A 175 -12.97 -7.01 14.02
N PRO A 176 -12.99 -7.14 15.36
CA PRO A 176 -13.27 -6.00 16.22
C PRO A 176 -12.32 -4.85 15.89
N GLY A 177 -12.87 -3.64 15.87
CA GLY A 177 -12.08 -2.43 15.69
C GLY A 177 -11.05 -2.28 16.81
N GLU A 178 -9.85 -1.87 16.44
CA GLU A 178 -8.77 -1.53 17.36
C GLU A 178 -8.53 -0.02 17.35
N LEU A 179 -7.87 0.49 18.40
CA LEU A 179 -7.49 1.89 18.43
C LEU A 179 -6.47 2.23 17.34
N PRO A 180 -6.43 3.48 16.86
CA PRO A 180 -5.32 3.99 16.08
C PRO A 180 -3.96 3.80 16.77
N LEU A 181 -2.89 3.83 15.99
CA LEU A 181 -1.51 3.81 16.48
C LEU A 181 -1.21 5.07 17.30
N GLY A 182 -0.41 4.91 18.37
CA GLY A 182 -0.09 5.98 19.33
C GLY A 182 -1.10 6.07 20.48
N LEU A 183 -2.25 5.39 20.36
CA LEU A 183 -3.32 5.36 21.37
C LEU A 183 -3.45 4.01 22.09
N SER A 184 -2.63 3.00 21.79
CA SER A 184 -2.76 1.66 22.41
C SER A 184 -2.60 1.68 23.94
N HIS A 185 -1.81 2.62 24.45
CA HIS A 185 -1.54 2.78 25.88
C HIS A 185 -2.81 3.03 26.71
N TYR A 186 -3.91 3.49 26.10
CA TYR A 186 -5.20 3.68 26.77
C TYR A 186 -5.95 2.38 27.07
N THR A 187 -5.69 1.29 26.32
CA THR A 187 -6.36 -0.01 26.55
C THR A 187 -5.51 -0.96 27.38
N GLY A 188 -4.17 -0.82 27.32
CA GLY A 188 -3.24 -1.75 27.96
C GLY A 188 -3.31 -3.19 27.42
N ALA A 189 -4.02 -3.40 26.31
CA ALA A 189 -4.20 -4.69 25.68
C ALA A 189 -3.25 -4.83 24.48
N PRO A 190 -2.65 -6.01 24.26
CA PRO A 190 -1.81 -6.25 23.09
C PRO A 190 -2.64 -6.16 21.80
N ARG A 191 -1.99 -5.71 20.73
CA ARG A 191 -2.57 -5.63 19.39
C ARG A 191 -2.96 -7.02 18.87
N THR A 192 -4.09 -7.13 18.16
CA THR A 192 -4.54 -8.42 17.64
C THR A 192 -4.00 -8.67 16.24
N VAL A 193 -3.14 -9.67 16.11
CA VAL A 193 -2.75 -10.20 14.80
C VAL A 193 -3.69 -11.32 14.38
N ARG A 194 -4.25 -11.19 13.19
CA ARG A 194 -5.14 -12.15 12.56
C ARG A 194 -4.40 -12.91 11.48
N THR A 195 -4.85 -14.14 11.24
CA THR A 195 -4.28 -15.02 10.22
C THR A 195 -5.36 -15.42 9.23
N PHE A 196 -5.06 -15.35 7.94
CA PHE A 196 -5.94 -15.76 6.86
C PHE A 196 -5.17 -16.58 5.84
N SER A 197 -5.80 -17.59 5.24
CA SER A 197 -5.18 -18.38 4.17
C SER A 197 -5.73 -17.93 2.83
N LEU A 198 -4.88 -17.27 2.03
CA LEU A 198 -5.20 -16.88 0.67
C LEU A 198 -5.31 -18.11 -0.24
N LYS A 199 -6.10 -17.96 -1.30
CA LYS A 199 -6.17 -18.89 -2.43
C LYS A 199 -5.47 -18.26 -3.64
N PRO A 200 -4.90 -19.07 -4.55
CA PRO A 200 -4.30 -18.54 -5.76
C PRO A 200 -5.29 -17.67 -6.54
N GLY A 201 -4.84 -16.50 -7.00
CA GLY A 201 -5.66 -15.48 -7.67
C GLY A 201 -6.43 -14.55 -6.73
N ASP A 202 -6.34 -14.73 -5.41
CA ASP A 202 -6.94 -13.80 -4.46
C ASP A 202 -6.29 -12.40 -4.58
N ARG A 203 -7.15 -11.38 -4.55
CA ARG A 203 -6.74 -9.97 -4.55
C ARG A 203 -7.17 -9.31 -3.26
N LEU A 204 -6.20 -8.79 -2.53
CA LEU A 204 -6.40 -7.99 -1.33
C LEU A 204 -6.35 -6.51 -1.71
N LEU A 205 -7.37 -5.76 -1.31
CA LEU A 205 -7.42 -4.30 -1.43
C LEU A 205 -7.33 -3.67 -0.04
N ILE A 206 -6.42 -2.71 0.12
CA ILE A 206 -6.30 -1.86 1.30
C ILE A 206 -6.41 -0.44 0.80
N TYR A 207 -7.19 0.39 1.48
CA TYR A 207 -7.54 1.71 1.01
C TYR A 207 -7.79 2.66 2.18
N THR A 208 -7.57 3.95 1.93
CA THR A 208 -7.92 5.03 2.85
C THR A 208 -9.31 5.57 2.54
N ASP A 209 -9.91 6.27 3.49
CA ASP A 209 -11.28 6.77 3.34
C ASP A 209 -11.42 7.76 2.18
N GLY A 210 -10.40 8.55 1.85
CA GLY A 210 -10.40 9.45 0.68
C GLY A 210 -10.70 8.77 -0.66
N VAL A 211 -10.58 7.44 -0.75
CA VAL A 211 -10.99 6.64 -1.92
C VAL A 211 -12.52 6.51 -2.01
N VAL A 212 -13.17 6.15 -0.91
CA VAL A 212 -14.62 5.89 -0.87
C VAL A 212 -15.43 7.16 -0.61
N ASP A 213 -14.83 8.11 0.10
CA ASP A 213 -15.42 9.39 0.48
C ASP A 213 -15.22 10.48 -0.59
N ALA A 214 -14.54 10.16 -1.69
CA ALA A 214 -14.46 10.97 -2.89
C ALA A 214 -15.85 11.43 -3.37
N LYS A 215 -16.10 12.74 -3.44
CA LYS A 215 -17.42 13.31 -3.78
C LYS A 215 -17.47 13.80 -5.22
N GLY A 216 -18.53 13.43 -5.93
CA GLY A 216 -18.82 13.98 -7.26
C GLY A 216 -19.78 15.16 -7.26
N ALA A 217 -20.13 15.64 -8.45
CA ALA A 217 -20.94 16.84 -8.70
C ALA A 217 -22.24 16.93 -7.89
N ASN A 218 -22.88 15.80 -7.63
CA ASN A 218 -24.14 15.71 -6.89
C ASN A 218 -23.94 15.44 -5.39
N HIS A 219 -22.73 15.67 -4.87
CA HIS A 219 -22.27 15.24 -3.53
C HIS A 219 -22.41 13.72 -3.29
N GLU A 220 -22.45 12.93 -4.36
CA GLU A 220 -22.45 11.48 -4.25
C GLU A 220 -21.03 10.96 -4.01
N PHE A 221 -20.90 10.11 -3.00
CA PHE A 221 -19.67 9.39 -2.72
C PHE A 221 -19.35 8.40 -3.86
N PHE A 222 -18.07 8.25 -4.19
CA PHE A 222 -17.60 7.21 -5.09
C PHE A 222 -18.01 5.84 -4.54
N GLY A 223 -17.76 5.64 -3.24
CA GLY A 223 -18.32 4.56 -2.45
C GLY A 223 -17.70 3.20 -2.72
N LEU A 224 -17.88 2.31 -1.74
CA LEU A 224 -17.31 0.97 -1.74
C LEU A 224 -17.77 0.13 -2.93
N ALA A 225 -19.04 0.27 -3.34
CA ALA A 225 -19.62 -0.52 -4.43
C ALA A 225 -18.96 -0.23 -5.79
N ARG A 226 -18.75 1.06 -6.15
CA ARG A 226 -18.08 1.43 -7.41
C ARG A 226 -16.61 1.02 -7.36
N PHE A 227 -15.96 1.21 -6.21
CA PHE A 227 -14.59 0.77 -5.97
C PHE A 227 -14.40 -0.72 -6.23
N THR A 228 -15.22 -1.58 -5.63
CA THR A 228 -15.10 -3.03 -5.81
C THR A 228 -15.53 -3.50 -7.21
N ASP A 229 -16.60 -2.93 -7.78
CA ASP A 229 -17.07 -3.28 -9.14
C ASP A 229 -15.99 -2.94 -10.19
N PHE A 230 -15.30 -1.81 -10.05
CA PHE A 230 -14.21 -1.44 -10.94
C PHE A 230 -13.09 -2.49 -10.94
N VAL A 231 -12.62 -2.88 -9.75
CA VAL A 231 -11.54 -3.86 -9.62
C VAL A 231 -11.96 -5.24 -10.15
N ILE A 232 -13.20 -5.67 -9.88
CA ILE A 232 -13.78 -6.91 -10.38
C ILE A 232 -13.82 -6.92 -11.91
N ARG A 233 -14.31 -5.84 -12.54
CA ARG A 233 -14.37 -5.73 -14.00
C ARG A 233 -13.00 -5.73 -14.65
N ALA A 234 -12.06 -4.97 -14.09
CA ALA A 234 -10.68 -4.94 -14.58
C ALA A 234 -10.01 -6.32 -14.47
N ALA A 235 -10.25 -7.05 -13.37
CA ALA A 235 -9.81 -8.43 -13.21
C ALA A 235 -10.41 -9.35 -14.30
N GLY A 236 -11.73 -9.25 -14.53
CA GLY A 236 -12.43 -10.03 -15.57
C GLY A 236 -11.97 -9.71 -17.00
N ALA A 237 -11.49 -8.49 -17.24
CA ALA A 237 -10.88 -8.08 -18.50
C ALA A 237 -9.41 -8.51 -18.66
N GLY A 238 -8.84 -9.18 -17.65
CA GLY A 238 -7.44 -9.64 -17.66
C GLY A 238 -6.42 -8.52 -17.45
N GLU A 239 -6.83 -7.39 -16.86
CA GLU A 239 -5.92 -6.28 -16.58
C GLU A 239 -4.95 -6.61 -15.45
N THR A 240 -3.71 -6.15 -15.61
CA THR A 240 -2.68 -6.31 -14.57
C THR A 240 -2.98 -5.43 -13.38
N ALA A 241 -2.57 -5.87 -12.19
CA ALA A 241 -2.81 -5.14 -10.95
C ALA A 241 -2.38 -3.64 -11.00
N PRO A 242 -1.19 -3.27 -11.51
CA PRO A 242 -0.79 -1.86 -11.59
C PRO A 242 -1.68 -1.03 -12.54
N GLU A 243 -2.11 -1.62 -13.65
CA GLU A 243 -2.99 -0.93 -14.61
C GLU A 243 -4.40 -0.73 -14.04
N THR A 244 -4.92 -1.72 -13.32
CA THR A 244 -6.18 -1.59 -12.58
C THR A 244 -6.12 -0.41 -11.61
N LEU A 245 -5.08 -0.31 -10.76
CA LEU A 245 -4.96 0.82 -9.84
C LEU A 245 -4.77 2.15 -10.55
N ARG A 246 -4.00 2.19 -11.64
CA ARG A 246 -3.82 3.41 -12.44
C ARG A 246 -5.17 3.92 -12.93
N ARG A 247 -5.98 3.07 -13.57
CA ARG A 247 -7.28 3.46 -14.12
C ARG A 247 -8.31 3.77 -13.04
N LEU A 248 -8.26 3.04 -11.93
CA LEU A 248 -9.13 3.32 -10.79
C LEU A 248 -8.86 4.70 -10.19
N MET A 249 -7.58 5.06 -10.01
CA MET A 249 -7.23 6.40 -9.54
C MET A 249 -7.71 7.49 -10.51
N HIS A 250 -7.58 7.27 -11.82
CA HIS A 250 -8.13 8.21 -12.81
C HIS A 250 -9.66 8.33 -12.70
N ALA A 251 -10.37 7.21 -12.55
CA ALA A 251 -11.82 7.23 -12.39
C ALA A 251 -12.26 7.95 -11.10
N ILE A 252 -11.48 7.84 -10.01
CA ILE A 252 -11.73 8.58 -8.77
C ILE A 252 -11.53 10.08 -9.00
N LEU A 253 -10.43 10.47 -9.66
CA LEU A 253 -10.15 11.88 -9.95
C LEU A 253 -11.17 12.49 -10.93
N GLU A 254 -11.59 11.76 -11.96
CA GLU A 254 -12.63 12.18 -12.91
C GLU A 254 -14.01 12.28 -12.27
N HIS A 255 -14.27 11.52 -11.21
CA HIS A 255 -15.52 11.59 -10.45
C HIS A 255 -15.63 12.90 -9.66
N GLN A 256 -14.51 13.57 -9.35
CA GLN A 256 -14.50 14.76 -8.50
C GLN A 256 -14.51 16.07 -9.30
N ASP A 257 -15.34 17.02 -8.87
CA ASP A 257 -15.43 18.35 -9.49
C ASP A 257 -14.39 19.34 -8.95
N GLU A 258 -14.06 19.27 -7.64
CA GLU A 258 -13.21 20.25 -6.95
C GLU A 258 -11.87 19.67 -6.42
N GLY A 259 -11.51 18.48 -6.89
CA GLY A 259 -10.33 17.73 -6.43
C GLY A 259 -10.55 17.01 -5.09
N LEU A 260 -9.62 16.12 -4.74
CA LEU A 260 -9.70 15.25 -3.56
C LEU A 260 -9.92 16.04 -2.27
N THR A 261 -10.93 15.64 -1.48
CA THR A 261 -11.19 16.21 -0.14
C THR A 261 -10.25 15.67 0.93
N ASP A 262 -9.72 14.47 0.72
CA ASP A 262 -8.74 13.80 1.57
C ASP A 262 -7.81 12.93 0.70
N ASP A 263 -6.65 12.53 1.23
CA ASP A 263 -5.71 11.70 0.50
C ASP A 263 -6.35 10.38 0.05
N ALA A 264 -6.09 9.99 -1.19
CA ALA A 264 -6.57 8.73 -1.74
C ALA A 264 -5.42 7.76 -1.93
N THR A 265 -5.30 6.79 -1.03
CA THR A 265 -4.31 5.71 -1.12
C THR A 265 -5.00 4.37 -1.35
N ILE A 266 -4.51 3.63 -2.33
CA ILE A 266 -4.96 2.28 -2.65
C ILE A 266 -3.74 1.39 -2.78
N MET A 267 -3.73 0.28 -2.06
CA MET A 267 -2.80 -0.83 -2.25
C MET A 267 -3.58 -2.08 -2.68
N MET A 268 -3.08 -2.74 -3.72
CA MET A 268 -3.56 -4.05 -4.14
C MET A 268 -2.45 -5.08 -4.07
N ILE A 269 -2.74 -6.21 -3.43
CA ILE A 269 -1.87 -7.38 -3.38
C ILE A 269 -2.56 -8.55 -4.06
N GLU A 270 -1.90 -9.16 -5.05
CA GLU A 270 -2.39 -10.34 -5.75
C GLU A 270 -1.44 -11.51 -5.45
N TRP A 271 -1.96 -12.60 -4.88
CA TRP A 271 -1.18 -13.81 -4.60
C TRP A 271 -1.43 -14.88 -5.65
N GLN A 272 -0.35 -15.42 -6.21
CA GLN A 272 -0.31 -16.30 -7.38
C GLN A 272 -1.20 -15.77 -8.51
N PRO A 273 -0.83 -14.63 -9.13
CA PRO A 273 -1.62 -14.03 -10.20
C PRO A 273 -1.87 -15.04 -11.32
N LEU A 274 -3.11 -15.13 -11.79
CA LEU A 274 -3.53 -16.08 -12.84
C LEU A 274 -2.83 -15.80 -14.18
N SER A 275 -2.47 -14.54 -14.41
CA SER A 275 -1.57 -14.12 -15.47
C SER A 275 -0.29 -13.60 -14.80
N PRO A 276 0.75 -14.44 -14.63
CA PRO A 276 1.97 -13.97 -14.02
C PRO A 276 2.54 -12.82 -14.86
N PRO A 277 3.05 -11.75 -14.22
CA PRO A 277 3.82 -10.75 -14.93
C PRO A 277 4.99 -11.44 -15.62
N LEU A 278 5.51 -10.85 -16.69
CA LEU A 278 6.64 -11.38 -17.47
C LEU A 278 7.95 -11.34 -16.66
N LEU A 279 7.97 -11.97 -15.49
CA LEU A 279 9.09 -12.11 -14.57
C LEU A 279 9.18 -13.58 -14.14
N ASP A 280 9.87 -14.32 -15.02
CA ASP A 280 10.74 -15.46 -14.70
C ASP A 280 10.26 -16.92 -14.84
N ASP A 281 11.11 -17.66 -15.56
CA ASP A 281 11.35 -19.11 -15.45
C ASP A 281 12.85 -19.31 -15.71
N THR A 282 13.69 -18.86 -14.77
CA THR A 282 15.11 -19.21 -14.70
C THR A 282 15.54 -19.29 -13.24
N ARG A 283 15.25 -20.42 -12.59
CA ARG A 283 16.02 -20.84 -11.41
C ARG A 283 17.51 -20.89 -11.82
N PRO A 284 18.42 -20.14 -11.20
CA PRO A 284 19.83 -20.45 -11.33
C PRO A 284 20.09 -21.75 -10.55
N HIS A 285 20.33 -22.84 -11.27
CA HIS A 285 21.03 -23.98 -10.69
C HIS A 285 22.43 -23.51 -10.30
N LEU A 286 22.62 -23.10 -9.04
CA LEU A 286 23.94 -22.86 -8.50
C LEU A 286 24.64 -24.23 -8.32
N PRO A 287 25.86 -24.42 -8.85
CA PRO A 287 26.63 -25.62 -8.55
C PRO A 287 26.97 -25.63 -7.07
N ARG A 288 26.72 -26.78 -6.42
CA ARG A 288 27.24 -27.08 -5.09
C ARG A 288 28.77 -27.09 -5.17
N TRP A 289 29.41 -26.25 -4.37
CA TRP A 289 30.81 -26.38 -3.97
C TRP A 289 30.83 -26.79 -2.51
#